data_AF-A0A5J4QDK2-F1
#
_entry.id   AF-A0A5J4QDK2-F1
#
_cell.length_a   1.000
_cell.length_b   1.000
_cell.length_c   1.000
_cell.angle_alpha   90.00
_cell.angle_beta   90.00
_cell.angle_gamma   90.00
#
_symmetry.space_group_name_H-M   'P 1'
#
loop_
_entity.id
_entity.type
_entity.pdbx_description
1 polymer ?
#
loop_
_entity_poly.entity_id
_entity_poly.type
_entity_poly.pdbx_seq_one_letter_code
_entity_poly.pdbx_strand_id
1 'polypeptide(L)' 'KWIAQKLDTDYFFAHPYSSWERGLNEYTNKLIRQYIPKKEVFTNYTDKQILEFSINSIEDLENYLILRNPLACSTKC' A
#
# COMPACT_ATOMS: atom_id res chain seq x y z
N LYS A 1 -10.95 6.49 22.30
CA LYS A 1 -9.96 7.18 23.17
C LYS A 1 -9.17 6.21 24.05
N TRP A 2 -9.81 5.25 24.73
CA TRP A 2 -9.12 4.30 25.63
C TRP A 2 -7.97 3.51 24.98
N ILE A 3 -8.16 2.99 23.76
CA ILE A 3 -7.12 2.23 23.03
C ILE A 3 -5.89 3.10 22.75
N ALA A 4 -6.09 4.32 22.24
CA ALA A 4 -5.02 5.26 21.95
C ALA A 4 -4.23 5.66 23.20
N GLN A 5 -4.91 5.90 24.32
CA GLN A 5 -4.27 6.19 25.62
C GLN A 5 -3.47 5.00 26.16
N LYS A 6 -3.98 3.77 25.99
CA LYS A 6 -3.28 2.54 26.40
C LYS A 6 -2.00 2.31 25.61
N LEU A 7 -1.97 2.75 24.35
CA LEU A 7 -0.84 2.57 23.43
C LEU A 7 0.10 3.78 23.40
N ASP A 8 -0.23 4.86 24.14
CA ASP A 8 0.45 6.15 24.08
C ASP A 8 0.59 6.68 22.64
N THR A 9 -0.51 6.63 21.88
CA THR A 9 -0.55 7.03 20.47
C THR A 9 -1.58 8.11 20.17
N ASP A 10 -1.23 8.98 19.23
CA ASP A 10 -2.14 9.96 18.65
C ASP A 10 -2.98 9.34 17.53
N TYR A 11 -4.15 9.93 17.28
CA TYR A 11 -5.00 9.55 16.15
C TYR A 11 -5.56 10.79 15.45
N PHE A 12 -5.72 10.68 14.14
CA PHE A 12 -6.19 11.76 13.28
C PHE A 12 -7.32 11.26 12.38
N PHE A 13 -8.28 12.14 12.08
CA PHE A 13 -9.35 11.88 11.13
C PHE A 13 -9.19 12.80 9.93
N ALA A 14 -9.54 12.30 8.74
CA ALA A 14 -9.63 13.13 7.55
C ALA A 14 -10.80 14.11 7.65
N HIS A 15 -10.64 15.30 7.08
CA HIS A 15 -11.68 16.31 7.01
C HIS A 15 -12.84 15.88 6.11
N PRO A 16 -14.08 16.32 6.40
CA PRO A 16 -15.22 16.05 5.53
C PRO A 16 -14.96 16.56 4.12
N TYR A 17 -15.30 15.75 3.11
CA TYR A 17 -15.10 16.05 1.69
C TYR A 17 -13.63 16.20 1.24
N SER A 18 -12.66 15.80 2.07
CA SER A 18 -11.23 15.84 1.77
C SER A 18 -10.68 14.46 1.42
N SER A 19 -11.14 13.87 0.31
CA SER A 19 -10.74 12.52 -0.12
C SER A 19 -9.22 12.38 -0.35
N TRP A 20 -8.55 13.46 -0.78
CA TRP A 20 -7.12 13.48 -1.05
C TRP A 20 -6.26 13.18 0.19
N GLU A 21 -6.74 13.47 1.40
CA GLU A 21 -6.02 13.16 2.65
C GLU A 21 -5.85 11.65 2.87
N ARG A 22 -6.62 10.84 2.14
CA ARG A 22 -6.57 9.37 2.19
C ARG A 22 -5.97 8.75 0.94
N GLY A 23 -5.44 9.54 0.00
CA GLY A 23 -4.99 9.06 -1.30
C GLY A 23 -3.95 7.94 -1.19
N LEU A 24 -3.00 8.05 -0.25
CA LEU A 24 -1.99 7.02 -0.02
C LEU A 24 -2.62 5.70 0.49
N ASN A 25 -3.58 5.78 1.41
CA ASN A 25 -4.27 4.59 1.93
C ASN A 25 -5.06 3.86 0.83
N GLU A 26 -5.72 4.60 -0.08
CA GLU A 26 -6.42 4.02 -1.23
C GLU A 26 -5.46 3.33 -2.19
N TYR A 27 -4.31 3.95 -2.43
CA TYR A 27 -3.25 3.38 -3.25
C TYR A 27 -2.71 2.07 -2.66
N THR A 28 -2.32 2.08 -1.39
CA THR A 28 -1.82 0.87 -0.70
C THR A 28 -2.86 -0.26 -0.72
N ASN A 29 -4.13 0.04 -0.45
CA ASN A 29 -5.21 -0.96 -0.52
C ASN A 29 -5.39 -1.53 -1.93
N LYS A 30 -5.18 -0.73 -2.97
CA LYS A 30 -5.25 -1.19 -4.36
C LYS A 30 -4.12 -2.18 -4.67
N LEU A 31 -2.90 -1.93 -4.18
CA LEU A 31 -1.74 -2.80 -4.40
C LEU A 31 -1.93 -4.16 -3.74
N ILE A 32 -2.32 -4.17 -2.46
CA ILE A 32 -2.56 -5.43 -1.71
C ILE A 32 -3.62 -6.29 -2.42
N ARG A 33 -4.66 -5.68 -3.00
CA ARG A 33 -5.72 -6.38 -3.73
C ARG A 33 -5.30 -6.95 -5.09
N GLN A 34 -4.08 -6.69 -5.56
CA GLN A 34 -3.52 -7.39 -6.73
C GLN A 34 -3.08 -8.80 -6.37
N TYR A 35 -2.65 -9.01 -5.12
CA TYR A 35 -2.21 -10.32 -4.61
C TYR A 35 -3.30 -11.08 -3.86
N ILE A 36 -4.20 -10.37 -3.16
CA ILE A 36 -5.30 -10.99 -2.41
C ILE A 36 -6.62 -10.69 -3.12
N PRO A 37 -7.22 -11.67 -3.81
CA PRO A 37 -8.44 -11.45 -4.58
C PRO A 37 -9.64 -11.19 -3.66
N LYS A 38 -10.65 -10.51 -4.20
CA LYS A 38 -11.90 -10.25 -3.47
C LYS A 38 -12.58 -11.57 -3.10
N LYS A 39 -13.18 -11.60 -1.91
CA LYS A 39 -13.90 -12.74 -1.30
C LYS A 39 -13.03 -13.80 -0.65
N GLU A 40 -11.71 -13.64 -0.67
CA GLU A 40 -10.83 -14.45 0.16
C GLU A 40 -10.65 -13.84 1.55
N VAL A 41 -10.43 -14.72 2.52
CA VAL A 41 -10.25 -14.36 3.91
C VAL A 41 -8.76 -14.33 4.21
N PHE A 42 -8.29 -13.29 4.90
CA PHE A 42 -6.87 -13.16 5.26
C PHE A 42 -6.36 -14.33 6.14
N THR A 43 -7.26 -15.05 6.82
CA THR A 43 -6.94 -16.24 7.61
C THR A 43 -6.39 -17.41 6.79
N ASN A 44 -6.61 -17.41 5.48
CA ASN A 44 -6.09 -18.44 4.58
C ASN A 44 -4.60 -18.25 4.25
N TYR A 45 -4.04 -17.10 4.66
CA TYR A 45 -2.67 -16.73 4.40
C TYR A 45 -1.88 -16.71 5.70
N THR A 46 -0.64 -17.18 5.62
CA THR A 46 0.33 -17.04 6.72
C THR A 46 0.88 -15.63 6.77
N ASP A 47 1.32 -15.18 7.95
CA ASP A 47 1.93 -13.86 8.13
C ASP A 47 3.12 -13.65 7.17
N LYS A 48 3.87 -14.71 6.88
CA LYS A 48 4.97 -14.68 5.90
C LYS A 48 4.50 -14.35 4.49
N GLN A 49 3.39 -14.96 4.04
CA GLN A 49 2.81 -14.67 2.73
C GLN A 49 2.28 -13.23 2.67
N ILE A 50 1.66 -12.74 3.74
CA ILE A 50 1.17 -11.36 3.80
C ILE A 50 2.33 -10.35 3.71
N LEU A 51 3.43 -10.63 4.42
CA LEU A 51 4.66 -9.83 4.33
C LEU A 51 5.24 -9.85 2.90
N GLU A 52 5.31 -11.03 2.30
CA GLU A 52 5.81 -11.19 0.93
C GLU A 52 4.96 -10.40 -0.09
N PHE A 53 3.63 -10.46 0.00
CA PHE A 53 2.75 -9.64 -0.84
C PHE A 53 2.99 -8.14 -0.64
N SER A 54 3.27 -7.71 0.60
CA SER A 54 3.52 -6.31 0.92
C SER A 54 4.87 -5.83 0.36
N ILE A 55 5.89 -6.67 0.40
CA ILE A 55 7.22 -6.38 -0.17
C ILE A 55 7.15 -6.37 -1.69
N ASN A 56 6.57 -7.39 -2.31
CA ASN A 56 6.40 -7.48 -3.75
C ASN A 56 5.59 -6.30 -4.29
N SER A 57 4.56 -5.87 -3.54
CA SER A 57 3.78 -4.66 -3.89
C SER A 57 4.66 -3.41 -4.00
N ILE A 58 5.71 -3.28 -3.19
CA ILE A 58 6.64 -2.14 -3.19
C ILE A 58 7.67 -2.30 -4.32
N GLU A 59 8.21 -3.50 -4.52
CA GLU A 59 9.16 -3.76 -5.62
C GLU A 59 8.51 -3.53 -6.99
N ASP A 60 7.26 -3.95 -7.17
CA ASP A 60 6.50 -3.73 -8.41
C ASP A 60 6.24 -2.24 -8.66
N LEU A 61 6.14 -1.41 -7.61
CA LEU A 61 6.09 0.04 -7.76
C LEU A 61 7.42 0.62 -8.24
N GLU A 62 8.53 0.18 -7.65
CA GLU A 62 9.85 0.65 -8.03
C GLU A 62 10.15 0.28 -9.50
N ASN A 63 9.85 -0.96 -9.90
CA ASN A 63 9.99 -1.41 -11.29
C ASN A 63 9.12 -0.59 -12.25
N TYR A 64 7.87 -0.29 -11.88
CA TYR A 64 6.98 0.51 -12.70
C TYR A 64 7.44 1.97 -12.86
N LEU A 65 7.97 2.58 -11.79
CA LEU A 65 8.52 3.93 -11.80
C LEU A 65 9.80 4.03 -12.62
N ILE A 66 10.66 3.00 -12.58
CA ILE A 66 11.86 2.91 -13.41
C ILE A 66 11.47 2.82 -14.90
N LEU A 67 10.46 2.02 -15.27
CA LEU A 67 9.99 1.88 -16.66
C LEU A 67 9.28 3.14 -17.19
N ARG A 68 8.71 3.97 -16.32
CA ARG A 68 8.07 5.25 -16.69
C ARG A 68 8.99 6.45 -16.65
N ASN A 69 10.23 6.30 -16.19
CA ASN A 69 11.21 7.39 -16.26
C ASN A 69 11.68 7.54 -17.72
N PRO A 70 11.37 8.66 -18.41
CA PRO A 70 11.82 8.86 -19.78
C PRO A 70 13.36 8.94 -19.91
N LEU A 71 14.07 9.20 -18.80
CA LEU A 71 15.53 9.13 -18.72
C LEU A 71 16.10 7.70 -18.76
N ALA A 72 15.32 6.66 -18.45
CA ALA A 72 15.75 5.27 -18.59
C ALA A 72 15.71 4.78 -20.06
N CYS A 73 14.99 5.51 -20.93
CA CYS A 73 14.90 5.24 -22.36
C CYS A 73 16.08 5.85 -23.16
N SER A 74 16.81 6.83 -22.61
CA SER A 74 17.90 7.51 -23.32
C SER A 74 19.27 6.86 -23.15
N THR A 75 19.43 5.86 -22.26
CA THR A 75 20.73 5.21 -21.99
C THR A 75 20.86 3.82 -22.63
N LYS A 76 19.96 3.46 -23.55
CA LYS A 76 20.02 2.22 -24.35
C LYS A 76 20.13 2.45 -25.86
N CYS A 77 20.52 3.66 -26.27
CA CYS A 77 20.96 3.97 -27.63
C CYS A 77 22.47 4.19 -27.64
#